data_AF-A0A484NHQ5-F1
#
_entry.id   AF-A0A484NHQ5-F1
#
_cell.length_a   1.000
_cell.length_b   1.000
_cell.length_c   1.000
_cell.angle_alpha   90.00
_cell.angle_beta   90.00
_cell.angle_gamma   90.00
#
_symmetry.space_group_name_H-M   'P 1'
#
loop_
_entity.id
_entity.type
_entity.pdbx_description
1 polymer ?
#
loop_
_entity_poly.entity_id
_entity_poly.type
_entity_poly.pdbx_seq_one_letter_code
_entity_poly.pdbx_strand_id
1 'polypeptide(L)'
;MSLERSTIDIETWDGTISSGEFYLSSCSFAEKWKKFNSALPQWSWCRCPKLLGVPSSRVEGYLCVDGIIPPRRSTMEDNHECDDGGLKETVCLKEEEFIDSAALVQPEMHERCHYDFHVVYSLSYGVPVLYFRAYWSGMF
;
A
#
# COMPACT_ATOMS: atom_id res chain seq x y z
N MET A 1 -12.88 -30.37 -15.63
CA MET A 1 -11.53 -29.88 -15.97
C MET A 1 -10.84 -29.55 -14.67
N SER A 2 -9.86 -30.36 -14.26
CA SER A 2 -9.17 -30.19 -12.98
C SER A 2 -8.23 -28.99 -13.10
N LEU A 3 -8.38 -28.02 -12.20
CA LEU A 3 -7.43 -26.92 -12.07
C LEU A 3 -6.21 -27.51 -11.35
N GLU A 4 -5.21 -27.98 -12.10
CA GLU A 4 -3.94 -28.37 -11.50
C GLU A 4 -3.38 -27.15 -10.77
N ARG A 5 -3.29 -27.25 -9.45
CA ARG A 5 -2.48 -26.32 -8.67
C ARG A 5 -1.03 -26.65 -8.99
N SER A 6 -0.39 -25.83 -9.81
CA SER A 6 1.05 -25.85 -9.95
C SER A 6 1.66 -25.50 -8.59
N THR A 7 2.21 -26.49 -7.91
CA THR A 7 3.03 -26.27 -6.72
C THR A 7 4.33 -25.62 -7.18
N ILE A 8 4.52 -24.34 -6.88
CA ILE A 8 5.76 -23.61 -7.19
C ILE A 8 6.85 -24.19 -6.29
N ASP A 9 7.93 -24.68 -6.90
CA ASP A 9 9.15 -25.01 -6.20
C ASP A 9 9.89 -23.71 -5.87
N ILE A 10 9.92 -23.36 -4.58
CA ILE A 10 10.43 -22.08 -4.09
C ILE A 10 11.96 -21.98 -4.30
N GLU A 11 12.67 -23.10 -4.32
CA GLU A 11 14.13 -23.11 -4.47
C GLU A 11 14.58 -22.78 -5.91
N THR A 12 13.73 -23.00 -6.90
CA THR A 12 14.02 -22.74 -8.32
C THR A 12 13.26 -21.56 -8.91
N TRP A 13 12.39 -20.90 -8.12
CA TRP A 13 11.60 -19.77 -8.59
C TRP A 13 12.46 -18.51 -8.74
N ASP A 14 12.38 -17.90 -9.92
CA ASP A 14 13.10 -16.67 -10.28
C ASP A 14 12.46 -15.38 -9.72
N GLY A 15 11.40 -15.50 -8.92
CA GLY A 15 10.67 -14.39 -8.33
C GLY A 15 9.74 -13.64 -9.29
N THR A 16 9.62 -14.10 -10.54
CA THR A 16 8.74 -13.48 -11.54
C THR A 16 7.34 -14.09 -11.56
N ILE A 17 6.37 -13.31 -12.03
CA ILE A 17 4.99 -13.74 -12.28
C ILE A 17 4.56 -13.23 -13.65
N SER A 18 3.62 -13.90 -14.29
CA SER A 18 2.99 -13.39 -15.51
C SER A 18 2.00 -12.25 -15.22
N SER A 19 1.66 -11.46 -16.23
CA SER A 19 0.61 -10.43 -16.13
C SER A 19 -0.76 -11.01 -15.77
N GLY A 20 -1.06 -12.23 -16.21
CA GLY A 20 -2.28 -12.95 -15.84
C GLY A 20 -2.29 -13.36 -14.36
N GLU A 21 -1.18 -13.88 -13.85
CA GLU A 21 -1.02 -14.21 -12.43
C GLU A 21 -1.06 -12.97 -11.56
N PHE A 22 -0.47 -11.86 -12.00
CA PHE A 22 -0.58 -10.57 -11.33
C PHE A 22 -2.04 -10.13 -11.19
N TYR A 23 -2.84 -10.23 -12.25
CA TYR A 23 -4.26 -9.88 -12.19
C TYR A 23 -5.06 -10.79 -11.26
N LEU A 24 -4.88 -12.10 -11.37
CA LEU A 24 -5.58 -13.08 -10.53
C LEU A 24 -5.22 -12.88 -9.04
N SER A 25 -3.93 -12.71 -8.74
CA SER A 25 -3.45 -12.45 -7.38
C SER A 25 -3.94 -11.11 -6.86
N SER A 26 -3.94 -10.05 -7.67
CA SER A 26 -4.47 -8.72 -7.30
C SER A 26 -5.96 -8.75 -6.97
N CYS A 27 -6.77 -9.44 -7.78
CA CYS A 27 -8.19 -9.60 -7.51
C CYS A 27 -8.43 -10.40 -6.23
N SER A 28 -7.73 -11.54 -6.07
CA SER A 28 -7.83 -12.35 -4.86
C SER A 28 -7.38 -11.58 -3.60
N PHE A 29 -6.34 -10.75 -3.73
CA PHE A 29 -5.88 -9.88 -2.66
C PHE A 29 -6.95 -8.87 -2.26
N ALA A 30 -7.55 -8.14 -3.22
CA ALA A 30 -8.59 -7.15 -2.93
C ALA A 30 -9.81 -7.78 -2.22
N GLU A 31 -10.25 -8.97 -2.66
CA GLU A 31 -11.33 -9.72 -2.03
C GLU A 31 -11.00 -10.15 -0.60
N LYS A 32 -9.81 -10.72 -0.39
CA LYS A 32 -9.34 -11.14 0.95
C LYS A 32 -9.17 -9.94 1.86
N TRP A 33 -8.58 -8.85 1.37
CA TRP A 33 -8.41 -7.61 2.11
C TRP A 33 -9.76 -7.10 2.61
N LYS A 34 -10.76 -7.03 1.73
CA LYS A 34 -12.11 -6.60 2.09
C LYS A 34 -12.76 -7.47 3.16
N LYS A 35 -12.52 -8.79 3.12
CA LYS A 35 -13.04 -9.73 4.12
C LYS A 35 -12.44 -9.53 5.51
N PHE A 36 -11.13 -9.28 5.60
CA PHE A 36 -10.42 -9.25 6.88
C PHE A 36 -10.12 -7.85 7.41
N ASN A 37 -10.16 -6.83 6.55
CA ASN A 37 -9.78 -5.44 6.84
C ASN A 37 -10.87 -4.46 6.41
N SER A 38 -12.14 -4.78 6.67
CA SER A 38 -13.28 -3.97 6.22
C SER A 38 -13.30 -2.53 6.76
N ALA A 39 -12.60 -2.28 7.87
CA ALA A 39 -12.46 -0.94 8.48
C ALA A 39 -11.33 -0.09 7.87
N LEU A 40 -10.47 -0.67 7.03
CA LEU A 40 -9.36 0.05 6.39
C LEU A 40 -9.76 0.56 4.99
N PRO A 41 -9.01 1.49 4.38
CA PRO A 41 -9.15 1.81 2.96
C PRO A 41 -9.09 0.55 2.10
N GLN A 42 -9.97 0.46 1.12
CA GLN A 42 -10.19 -0.77 0.35
C GLN A 42 -9.37 -0.75 -0.93
N TRP A 43 -8.56 -1.77 -1.12
CA TRP A 43 -7.87 -2.01 -2.38
C TRP A 43 -8.88 -2.41 -3.46
N SER A 44 -8.68 -1.89 -4.67
CA SER A 44 -9.52 -2.24 -5.81
C SER A 44 -8.69 -2.38 -7.08
N TRP A 45 -9.22 -3.14 -8.05
CA TRP A 45 -8.62 -3.26 -9.36
C TRP A 45 -9.08 -2.12 -10.26
N CYS A 46 -8.13 -1.29 -10.68
CA CYS A 46 -8.31 -0.19 -11.61
C CYS A 46 -7.92 -0.65 -13.03
N ARG A 47 -8.84 -0.55 -14.01
CA ARG A 47 -8.52 -0.84 -15.42
C ARG A 47 -7.76 0.34 -16.04
N CYS A 48 -6.72 0.08 -16.81
CA CYS A 48 -6.04 1.14 -17.55
C CYS A 48 -6.97 1.71 -18.64
N PRO A 49 -6.98 3.04 -18.86
CA PRO A 49 -7.64 3.63 -20.01
C PRO A 49 -7.10 3.02 -21.31
N LYS A 50 -7.98 2.66 -22.24
CA LYS A 50 -7.55 2.18 -23.55
C LYS A 50 -6.84 3.31 -24.28
N LEU A 51 -5.53 3.18 -24.49
CA LEU A 51 -4.81 4.06 -25.39
C LEU A 51 -5.31 3.83 -26.82
N LEU A 52 -5.74 4.91 -27.48
CA LEU A 52 -6.20 4.85 -28.86
C LEU A 52 -5.07 4.32 -29.76
N GLY A 53 -5.35 3.28 -30.53
CA GLY A 53 -4.40 2.70 -31.49
C GLY A 53 -3.45 1.63 -30.93
N VAL A 54 -3.50 1.31 -29.63
CA VAL A 54 -2.71 0.22 -29.05
C VAL A 54 -3.60 -1.02 -28.87
N PRO A 55 -3.21 -2.20 -29.40
CA PRO A 55 -3.91 -3.45 -29.12
C PRO A 55 -3.90 -3.70 -27.61
N SER A 56 -5.07 -3.62 -26.98
CA SER A 56 -5.20 -3.88 -25.54
C SER A 56 -4.91 -5.36 -25.27
N SER A 57 -3.89 -5.63 -24.44
CA SER A 57 -3.80 -6.94 -23.80
C SER A 57 -5.03 -7.10 -22.90
N ARG A 58 -5.63 -8.30 -22.84
CA ARG A 58 -6.92 -8.53 -22.16
C ARG A 58 -6.92 -8.16 -20.66
N VAL A 59 -5.76 -7.88 -20.08
CA VAL A 59 -5.54 -7.81 -18.62
C VAL A 59 -4.70 -6.59 -18.24
N GLU A 60 -5.00 -5.43 -18.83
CA GLU A 60 -4.29 -4.18 -18.52
C GLU A 60 -4.96 -3.43 -17.35
N GLY A 61 -4.23 -3.26 -16.25
CA GLY A 61 -4.71 -2.59 -15.06
C GLY A 61 -3.70 -2.62 -13.92
N TYR A 62 -4.11 -2.07 -12.79
CA TYR A 62 -3.30 -1.95 -11.58
C TYR A 62 -4.19 -2.07 -10.34
N LEU A 63 -3.57 -2.37 -9.21
CA LEU A 63 -4.24 -2.35 -7.91
C LEU A 63 -4.04 -0.98 -7.26
N CYS A 64 -5.09 -0.42 -6.68
CA CYS A 64 -5.10 0.97 -6.19
C CYS A 64 -5.79 1.06 -4.82
N VAL A 65 -5.28 1.93 -3.95
CA VAL A 65 -5.95 2.40 -2.73
C VAL A 65 -5.56 3.85 -2.46
N ASP A 66 -6.56 4.71 -2.26
CA ASP A 66 -6.37 6.15 -2.20
C ASP A 66 -6.70 6.72 -0.82
N GLY A 67 -6.12 7.88 -0.50
CA GLY A 67 -6.50 8.70 0.65
C GLY A 67 -6.17 8.09 2.01
N ILE A 68 -5.16 7.22 2.09
CA ILE A 68 -4.70 6.66 3.37
C ILE A 68 -4.09 7.77 4.21
N ILE A 69 -4.63 7.97 5.41
CA ILE A 69 -4.05 8.89 6.41
C ILE A 69 -3.28 8.02 7.40
N PRO A 70 -1.95 8.18 7.51
CA PRO A 70 -1.17 7.45 8.50
C PRO A 70 -1.68 7.79 9.92
N PRO A 71 -1.70 6.83 10.85
CA PRO A 71 -1.99 7.13 12.23
C PRO A 71 -0.99 8.18 12.73
N ARG A 72 -1.50 9.20 13.43
CA ARG A 72 -0.65 10.20 14.10
C ARG A 72 0.25 9.44 15.06
N ARG A 73 1.56 9.65 14.97
CA ARG A 73 2.48 9.23 16.04
C ARG A 73 2.01 9.96 17.29
N SER A 74 1.52 9.23 18.29
CA SER A 74 1.34 9.80 19.63
C SER A 74 2.73 10.16 20.10
N THR A 75 3.05 11.45 20.17
CA THR A 75 4.24 11.91 20.89
C THR A 75 4.13 11.33 22.30
N MET A 76 5.08 10.47 22.68
CA MET A 76 5.18 9.90 24.01
C MET A 76 5.51 11.03 24.99
N GLU A 77 4.50 11.75 25.44
CA GLU A 77 4.53 12.59 26.63
C GLU A 77 3.18 12.42 27.33
N ASP A 78 2.97 11.26 27.95
CA ASP A 78 2.13 11.23 29.14
C ASP A 78 2.66 10.15 30.09
N ASN A 79 3.32 10.62 31.15
CA ASN A 79 3.65 9.80 32.30
C ASN A 79 2.34 9.49 33.02
N HIS A 80 1.75 8.32 32.76
CA HIS A 80 0.96 7.62 33.76
C HIS A 80 0.97 6.11 33.51
N GLU A 81 1.51 5.38 34.48
CA GLU A 81 1.41 3.92 34.59
C GLU A 81 -0.06 3.48 34.51
N CYS A 82 -0.35 2.44 33.71
CA CYS A 82 -1.17 1.27 34.06
C CYS A 82 -1.28 0.31 32.85
N ASP A 83 -0.53 -0.79 32.95
CA ASP A 83 -0.88 -2.19 32.70
C ASP A 83 -1.61 -2.70 31.42
N ASP A 84 -1.04 -3.84 30.98
CA ASP A 84 -1.55 -4.98 30.20
C ASP A 84 -1.81 -4.90 28.68
N GLY A 85 -0.93 -5.58 27.95
CA GLY A 85 -1.36 -6.67 27.07
C GLY A 85 -1.61 -6.37 25.59
N GLY A 86 -0.58 -6.52 24.75
CA GLY A 86 -0.79 -6.85 23.32
C GLY A 86 0.24 -6.28 22.34
N LEU A 87 1.33 -7.02 22.15
CA LEU A 87 2.33 -6.80 21.10
C LEU A 87 1.68 -6.68 19.72
N LYS A 88 1.55 -5.47 19.18
CA LYS A 88 1.41 -5.23 17.74
C LYS A 88 2.74 -4.73 17.20
N GLU A 89 3.47 -5.64 16.60
CA GLU A 89 4.69 -5.40 15.85
C GLU A 89 4.41 -4.35 14.76
N THR A 90 4.81 -3.11 15.02
CA THR A 90 4.76 -2.02 14.05
C THR A 90 6.18 -1.73 13.64
N VAL A 91 6.44 -1.88 12.34
CA VAL A 91 7.73 -1.68 11.70
C VAL A 91 8.25 -0.28 12.06
N CYS A 92 9.34 -0.26 12.81
CA CYS A 92 9.93 0.94 13.36
C CYS A 92 10.79 1.64 12.28
N LEU A 93 10.20 2.59 11.55
CA LEU A 93 10.98 3.57 10.78
C LEU A 93 11.58 4.60 11.74
N LYS A 94 12.75 4.26 12.31
CA LYS A 94 13.63 5.22 12.98
C LYS A 94 14.31 6.07 11.93
N GLU A 95 13.79 7.27 11.73
CA GLU A 95 14.60 8.39 11.23
C GLU A 95 14.82 9.32 12.42
N GLU A 96 16.09 9.43 12.81
CA GLU A 96 16.57 10.37 13.83
C GLU A 96 16.58 11.77 13.21
N GLU A 97 15.55 12.56 13.46
CA GLU A 97 15.54 13.99 13.14
C GLU A 97 15.95 14.78 14.40
N PHE A 98 17.12 15.41 14.34
CA PHE A 98 17.59 16.36 15.35
C PHE A 98 16.65 17.57 15.37
N ILE A 99 15.74 17.64 16.33
CA ILE A 99 14.87 18.81 16.52
C ILE A 99 15.66 19.88 17.29
N ASP A 100 16.09 20.92 16.56
CA ASP A 100 16.56 22.19 17.13
C ASP A 100 15.36 22.94 17.74
N SER A 101 15.43 23.19 19.05
CA SER A 101 14.37 23.80 19.85
C SER A 101 14.19 25.32 19.59
N ALA A 102 14.95 25.91 18.67
CA ALA A 102 14.85 27.33 18.31
C ALA A 102 13.82 27.67 17.20
N ALA A 103 13.20 26.67 16.55
CA ALA A 103 12.28 26.87 15.41
C ALA A 103 10.84 26.41 15.68
N LEU A 104 10.29 26.68 16.87
CA LEU A 104 8.90 26.34 17.20
C LEU A 104 7.88 27.28 16.52
N VAL A 105 7.74 27.16 15.20
CA VAL A 105 6.43 27.36 14.57
C VAL A 105 5.75 26.00 14.67
N GLN A 106 4.79 25.87 15.60
CA GLN A 106 3.93 24.68 15.61
C GLN A 106 3.29 24.58 14.22
N PRO A 107 3.53 23.50 13.45
CA PRO A 107 2.79 23.32 12.21
C PRO A 107 1.31 23.30 12.59
N GLU A 108 0.51 24.13 11.91
CA GLU A 108 -0.93 24.20 12.15
C GLU A 108 -1.48 22.77 12.22
N MET A 109 -2.08 22.45 13.36
CA MET A 109 -2.44 21.10 13.83
C MET A 109 -3.46 20.34 12.94
N HIS A 110 -3.71 20.78 11.71
CA HIS A 110 -4.82 20.36 10.86
C HIS A 110 -4.45 19.88 9.46
N GLU A 111 -3.19 19.97 9.03
CA GLU A 111 -2.80 19.38 7.74
C GLU A 111 -2.65 17.86 7.89
N ARG A 112 -3.58 17.10 7.30
CA ARG A 112 -3.47 15.65 7.16
C ARG A 112 -2.72 15.33 5.88
N CYS A 113 -1.62 14.57 6.00
CA CYS A 113 -0.95 13.96 4.88
C CYS A 113 -1.74 12.75 4.42
N HIS A 114 -2.03 12.69 3.13
CA HIS A 114 -2.72 11.61 2.46
C HIS A 114 -1.75 10.83 1.57
N TYR A 115 -1.96 9.52 1.48
CA TYR A 115 -1.19 8.63 0.64
C TYR A 115 -2.11 7.86 -0.31
N ASP A 116 -1.75 7.85 -1.58
CA ASP A 116 -2.33 6.96 -2.57
C ASP A 116 -1.28 5.90 -2.96
N PHE A 117 -1.65 4.63 -2.98
CA PHE A 117 -0.78 3.50 -3.34
C PHE A 117 -1.29 2.79 -4.59
N HIS A 118 -0.35 2.46 -5.47
CA HIS A 118 -0.62 1.83 -6.75
C HIS A 118 0.35 0.68 -6.95
N VAL A 119 -0.15 -0.54 -7.17
CA VAL A 119 0.67 -1.69 -7.54
C VAL A 119 0.47 -1.98 -9.02
N VAL A 120 1.54 -1.87 -9.80
CA VAL A 120 1.54 -2.02 -11.27
C VAL A 120 2.46 -3.16 -11.66
N TYR A 121 2.05 -3.96 -12.63
CA TYR A 121 2.93 -5.00 -13.17
C TYR A 121 3.96 -4.45 -14.14
N SER A 122 5.24 -4.73 -13.89
CA SER A 122 6.32 -4.36 -14.81
C SER A 122 6.63 -5.49 -15.79
N LEU A 123 6.29 -5.26 -17.06
CA LEU A 123 6.60 -6.21 -18.15
C LEU A 123 8.10 -6.44 -18.34
N SER A 124 8.92 -5.43 -18.06
CA SER A 124 10.38 -5.51 -18.23
C SER A 124 11.06 -6.41 -17.20
N TYR A 125 10.47 -6.54 -16.01
CA TYR A 125 11.05 -7.28 -14.89
C TYR A 125 10.21 -8.48 -14.46
N GLY A 126 8.98 -8.64 -14.97
CA GLY A 126 8.11 -9.73 -14.60
C GLY A 126 7.60 -9.67 -13.15
N VAL A 127 7.54 -8.47 -12.54
CA VAL A 127 7.22 -8.31 -11.10
C VAL A 127 6.22 -7.19 -10.83
N PRO A 128 5.48 -7.24 -9.71
CA PRO A 128 4.71 -6.11 -9.19
C PRO A 128 5.63 -4.97 -8.70
N VAL A 129 5.25 -3.73 -8.98
CA VAL A 129 5.95 -2.52 -8.57
C VAL A 129 4.99 -1.61 -7.80
N LEU A 130 5.39 -1.17 -6.61
CA LEU A 130 4.63 -0.24 -5.80
C LEU A 130 5.03 1.21 -6.11
N TYR A 131 4.05 2.02 -6.49
CA TYR A 131 4.14 3.47 -6.55
C TYR A 131 3.29 4.07 -5.43
N PHE A 132 3.76 5.17 -4.86
CA PHE A 132 2.97 5.93 -3.90
C PHE A 132 3.09 7.43 -4.15
N ARG A 133 2.04 8.15 -3.79
CA ARG A 133 1.99 9.61 -3.83
C ARG A 133 1.53 10.13 -2.47
N ALA A 134 2.31 11.02 -1.88
CA ALA A 134 1.93 11.75 -0.68
C ALA A 134 1.47 13.17 -1.05
N TYR A 135 0.41 13.67 -0.39
CA TYR A 135 -0.08 15.03 -0.58
C TYR A 135 -0.75 15.56 0.68
N TRP A 136 -0.68 16.88 0.86
CA TRP A 136 -1.35 17.57 1.96
C TRP A 136 -2.68 18.13 1.48
N SER A 137 -3.74 17.96 2.27
CA SER A 137 -5.01 18.64 2.04
C SER A 137 -5.06 19.84 2.98
N GLY A 138 -4.71 21.02 2.48
CA GLY A 138 -4.81 22.30 3.20
C GLY A 138 -6.18 22.95 2.97
N MET A 139 -6.79 23.51 4.03
CA MET A 139 -7.94 24.41 3.88
C MET A 139 -7.46 25.70 3.22
N PHE A 140 -8.02 26.04 2.06
CA PHE A 140 -7.95 27.40 1.49
C PHE A 140 -9.04 28.28 2.11
#